data_AF-A0A9E3VWT0-F1
#
_entry.id   AF-A0A9E3VWT0-F1
#
_cell.length_a   1.000
_cell.length_b   1.000
_cell.length_c   1.000
_cell.angle_alpha   90.00
_cell.angle_beta   90.00
_cell.angle_gamma   90.00
#
_symmetry.space_group_name_H-M   'P 1'
#
loop_
_entity.id
_entity.type
_entity.pdbx_description
1 polymer ?
#
loop_
_entity_poly.entity_id
_entity_poly.type
_entity_poly.pdbx_seq_one_letter_code
_entity_poly.pdbx_strand_id
1 'polypeptide(L)'
;AASDTLIVQFYAGREELNAGAWITRDCTGGVIASGNVVTNTFDLNGTDLRCTGGVGGAQPLVSDIEDLQIIYGIDTSGDQSANQYVAAPTAAQWLQVVTARVCVQIRSANNGLAVTPQRFMNCAGALGTAVGAGAFTAAAAGDLRLHRSFVATYNLRNRINGAP
;
A
#
# COMPACT_ATOMS: atom_id res chain seq x y z
N ALA A 1 11.26 0.04 -10.52
CA ALA A 1 11.54 0.92 -9.36
C ALA A 1 11.85 0.04 -8.16
N ALA A 2 12.48 0.57 -7.12
CA ALA A 2 12.47 -0.14 -5.84
C ALA A 2 11.02 -0.14 -5.32
N SER A 3 10.60 -1.23 -4.69
CA SER A 3 9.27 -1.26 -4.06
C SER A 3 9.24 -0.34 -2.85
N ASP A 4 8.09 0.28 -2.65
CA ASP A 4 7.88 1.28 -1.62
C ASP A 4 7.65 0.64 -0.24
N THR A 5 7.76 1.46 0.80
CA THR A 5 7.36 1.13 2.17
C THR A 5 6.24 2.07 2.59
N LEU A 6 5.13 1.52 3.09
CA LEU A 6 4.00 2.29 3.60
C LEU A 6 3.96 2.21 5.13
N ILE A 7 4.06 3.36 5.79
CA ILE A 7 3.89 3.47 7.24
C ILE A 7 2.55 4.14 7.52
N VAL A 8 1.68 3.46 8.26
CA VAL A 8 0.38 3.98 8.70
C VAL A 8 0.43 4.21 10.21
N GLN A 9 0.06 5.41 10.63
CA GLN A 9 0.01 5.79 12.04
C GLN A 9 -1.33 6.40 12.42
N PHE A 10 -1.83 6.01 13.59
CA PHE A 10 -3.02 6.58 14.21
C PHE A 10 -2.94 6.42 15.72
N TYR A 11 -3.70 7.23 16.47
CA TYR A 11 -3.76 7.09 17.92
C TYR A 11 -4.65 5.91 18.30
N ALA A 12 -4.17 5.11 19.25
CA ALA A 12 -4.94 4.05 19.87
C ALA A 12 -6.14 4.65 20.59
N GLY A 13 -7.35 4.30 20.14
CA GLY A 13 -8.60 4.78 20.69
C GLY A 13 -9.09 3.95 21.87
N ARG A 14 -10.41 3.88 22.00
CA ARG A 14 -11.12 3.01 22.94
C ARG A 14 -11.87 1.94 22.16
N GLU A 15 -11.19 1.27 21.23
CA GLU A 15 -11.82 0.30 20.33
C GLU A 15 -12.15 -1.02 21.04
N GLU A 16 -11.27 -1.48 21.94
CA GLU A 16 -11.44 -2.74 22.65
C GLU A 16 -11.10 -2.56 24.14
N LEU A 17 -11.92 -3.14 25.03
CA LEU A 17 -11.62 -3.22 26.45
C LEU A 17 -10.98 -4.58 26.75
N ASN A 18 -9.69 -4.58 27.12
CA ASN A 18 -8.94 -5.79 27.44
C ASN A 18 -8.29 -5.65 28.83
N ALA A 19 -8.57 -6.60 29.73
CA ALA A 19 -8.07 -6.62 31.11
C ALA A 19 -8.28 -5.29 31.87
N GLY A 20 -9.39 -4.58 31.60
CA GLY A 20 -9.71 -3.30 32.24
C GLY A 20 -9.02 -2.08 31.63
N ALA A 21 -8.22 -2.25 30.57
CA ALA A 21 -7.61 -1.17 29.82
C ALA A 21 -8.24 -1.04 28.43
N TRP A 22 -8.44 0.19 27.98
CA TRP A 22 -8.81 0.44 26.58
C TRP A 22 -7.57 0.28 25.70
N ILE A 23 -7.71 -0.47 24.62
CA ILE A 23 -6.62 -0.82 23.72
C ILE A 23 -7.04 -0.71 22.25
N THR A 24 -6.03 -0.67 21.41
CA THR A 24 -6.10 -0.96 19.97
C THR A 24 -5.07 -2.02 19.64
N ARG A 25 -5.28 -2.73 18.53
CA ARG A 25 -4.33 -3.72 18.04
C ARG A 25 -3.61 -3.21 16.80
N ASP A 26 -2.32 -3.50 16.72
CA ASP A 26 -1.57 -3.34 15.48
C ASP A 26 -1.90 -4.47 14.49
N CYS A 27 -1.31 -4.44 13.30
CA CYS A 27 -1.57 -5.40 12.23
C CYS A 27 -1.15 -6.84 12.54
N THR A 28 -0.35 -7.05 13.58
CA THR A 28 0.07 -8.37 14.06
C THR A 28 -0.64 -8.77 15.36
N GLY A 29 -1.64 -7.98 15.79
CA GLY A 29 -2.44 -8.25 16.97
C GLY A 29 -1.83 -7.75 18.28
N GLY A 30 -0.68 -7.08 18.21
CA GLY A 30 0.02 -6.46 19.33
C GLY A 30 -0.86 -5.43 20.03
N VAL A 31 -0.93 -5.52 21.35
CA VAL A 31 -1.82 -4.70 22.17
C VAL A 31 -1.16 -3.36 22.48
N ILE A 32 -1.82 -2.27 22.11
CA ILE A 32 -1.36 -0.90 22.34
C ILE A 32 -2.41 -0.18 23.19
N ALA A 33 -2.00 0.31 24.36
CA ALA A 33 -2.91 1.02 25.25
C ALA A 33 -3.39 2.34 24.64
N SER A 34 -4.64 2.70 24.93
CA SER A 34 -5.27 3.94 24.50
C SER A 34 -4.39 5.17 24.75
N GLY A 35 -4.37 6.11 23.80
CA GLY A 35 -3.57 7.33 23.85
C GLY A 35 -2.14 7.19 23.29
N ASN A 36 -1.66 5.97 23.03
CA ASN A 36 -0.38 5.75 22.34
C ASN A 36 -0.55 5.73 20.82
N VAL A 37 0.54 5.92 20.06
CA VAL A 37 0.50 5.82 18.59
C VAL A 37 0.63 4.36 18.17
N VAL A 38 -0.36 3.87 17.42
CA VAL A 38 -0.27 2.63 16.66
C VAL A 38 0.52 2.90 15.39
N THR A 39 1.54 2.08 15.12
CA THR A 39 2.33 2.14 13.89
C THR A 39 2.27 0.78 13.20
N ASN A 40 1.90 0.79 11.92
CA ASN A 40 1.92 -0.39 11.05
C ASN A 40 2.79 -0.07 9.83
N THR A 41 3.81 -0.89 9.58
CA THR A 41 4.69 -0.76 8.42
C THR A 41 4.40 -1.90 7.45
N PHE A 42 4.11 -1.57 6.19
CA PHE A 42 3.91 -2.54 5.11
C PHE A 42 5.03 -2.40 4.09
N ASP A 43 5.73 -3.49 3.84
CA ASP A 43 6.88 -3.56 2.94
C ASP A 43 7.05 -4.98 2.38
N LEU A 44 7.91 -5.11 1.35
CA LEU A 44 8.28 -6.42 0.81
C LEU A 44 9.52 -6.98 1.52
N ASN A 45 9.43 -8.22 1.98
CA ASN A 45 10.56 -9.03 2.41
C ASN A 45 10.80 -10.14 1.38
N GLY A 46 11.68 -9.90 0.42
CA GLY A 46 11.76 -10.74 -0.78
C GLY A 46 10.45 -10.61 -1.57
N THR A 47 9.70 -11.70 -1.70
CA THR A 47 8.40 -11.72 -2.40
C THR A 47 7.19 -11.71 -1.46
N ASP A 48 7.42 -11.64 -0.15
CA ASP A 48 6.33 -11.60 0.83
C ASP A 48 6.00 -10.15 1.16
N LEU A 49 4.77 -9.74 0.88
CA LEU A 49 4.21 -8.54 1.49
C LEU A 49 3.97 -8.84 2.96
N ARG A 50 4.66 -8.12 3.84
CA ARG A 50 4.53 -8.26 5.28
C ARG A 50 3.94 -7.01 5.91
N CYS A 51 3.41 -7.18 7.11
CA CYS A 51 3.19 -6.08 8.03
C CYS A 51 4.06 -6.22 9.25
N THR A 52 4.66 -5.11 9.69
CA THR A 52 5.34 -4.98 10.97
C THR A 52 4.53 -4.08 11.88
N GLY A 53 3.96 -4.69 12.92
CA GLY A 53 3.27 -3.97 13.99
C GLY A 53 4.28 -3.31 14.93
N GLY A 54 3.92 -2.16 15.49
CA GLY A 54 4.78 -1.40 16.39
C GLY A 54 5.18 -2.15 17.67
N VAL A 55 4.41 -3.18 18.08
CA VAL A 55 4.70 -4.00 19.26
C VAL A 55 4.69 -5.50 18.95
N GLY A 56 3.87 -5.96 18.01
CA GLY A 56 3.76 -7.39 17.69
C GLY A 56 4.80 -7.94 16.69
N GLY A 57 5.73 -7.11 16.19
CA GLY A 57 6.77 -7.54 15.25
C GLY A 57 6.27 -7.75 13.82
N ALA A 58 7.00 -8.51 13.01
CA ALA A 58 6.73 -8.70 11.58
C ALA A 58 5.97 -10.00 11.28
N GLN A 59 4.95 -9.93 10.42
CA GLN A 59 4.15 -11.05 9.95
C GLN A 59 3.92 -10.98 8.43
N PRO A 60 4.14 -12.07 7.67
CA PRO A 60 3.77 -12.12 6.26
C PRO A 60 2.24 -12.07 6.10
N LEU A 61 1.77 -11.32 5.11
CA LEU A 61 0.36 -11.21 4.76
C LEU A 61 0.02 -12.02 3.51
N VAL A 62 0.82 -11.80 2.46
CA VAL A 62 0.59 -12.38 1.13
C VAL A 62 1.95 -12.63 0.48
N SER A 63 2.11 -13.79 -0.13
CA SER A 63 3.30 -14.17 -0.89
C SER A 63 3.14 -13.87 -2.39
N ASP A 64 4.25 -14.05 -3.12
CA ASP A 64 4.31 -13.86 -4.58
C ASP A 64 3.97 -12.43 -5.04
N ILE A 65 4.34 -11.45 -4.21
CA ILE A 65 4.30 -10.04 -4.58
C ILE A 65 5.61 -9.65 -5.25
N GLU A 66 5.49 -9.04 -6.44
CA GLU A 66 6.61 -8.61 -7.26
C GLU A 66 6.92 -7.13 -7.12
N ASP A 67 5.90 -6.32 -6.83
CA ASP A 67 6.06 -4.88 -6.63
C ASP A 67 4.95 -4.31 -5.73
N LEU A 68 5.32 -3.30 -4.95
CA LEU A 68 4.45 -2.47 -4.13
C LEU A 68 4.80 -1.01 -4.45
N GLN A 69 3.82 -0.24 -4.92
CA GLN A 69 4.00 1.18 -5.25
C GLN A 69 2.86 2.01 -4.67
N ILE A 70 3.17 3.19 -4.13
CA ILE A 70 2.20 4.10 -3.55
C ILE A 70 2.36 5.50 -4.17
N ILE A 71 1.24 6.09 -4.59
CA ILE A 71 1.18 7.51 -4.95
C ILE A 71 0.12 8.21 -4.10
N TYR A 72 0.30 9.50 -3.89
CA TYR A 72 -0.50 10.31 -2.99
C TYR A 72 -1.32 11.33 -3.77
N GLY A 73 -2.62 11.37 -3.49
CA GLY A 73 -3.54 12.33 -4.09
C GLY A 73 -3.54 13.64 -3.33
N ILE A 74 -3.23 14.72 -4.03
CA ILE A 74 -3.13 16.09 -3.49
C ILE A 74 -4.38 16.86 -3.86
N ASP A 75 -5.03 17.46 -2.86
CA ASP A 75 -6.10 18.43 -3.02
C ASP A 75 -5.54 19.86 -2.97
N THR A 76 -5.38 20.44 -4.15
CA THR A 76 -4.95 21.83 -4.36
C THR A 76 -6.11 22.84 -4.34
N SER A 77 -7.36 22.38 -4.42
CA SER A 77 -8.57 23.21 -4.45
C SER A 77 -9.23 23.40 -3.08
N GLY A 78 -8.96 22.52 -2.12
CA GLY A 78 -9.56 22.52 -0.78
C GLY A 78 -10.97 21.92 -0.74
N ASP A 79 -11.38 21.19 -1.79
CA ASP A 79 -12.71 20.55 -1.91
C ASP A 79 -12.70 19.08 -1.45
N GLN A 80 -11.59 18.64 -0.85
CA GLN A 80 -11.34 17.30 -0.33
C GLN A 80 -11.31 16.21 -1.42
N SER A 81 -11.12 16.61 -2.67
CA SER A 81 -10.92 15.71 -3.80
C SER A 81 -9.49 15.83 -4.34
N ALA A 82 -8.86 14.70 -4.66
CA ALA A 82 -7.52 14.73 -5.23
C ALA A 82 -7.54 15.29 -6.65
N ASN A 83 -6.82 16.39 -6.91
CA ASN A 83 -6.69 16.96 -8.26
C ASN A 83 -5.56 16.29 -9.06
N GLN A 84 -4.55 15.78 -8.35
CA GLN A 84 -3.39 15.13 -8.95
C GLN A 84 -2.84 14.04 -8.02
N TYR A 85 -2.08 13.10 -8.59
CA TYR A 85 -1.37 12.08 -7.84
C TYR A 85 0.14 12.16 -8.09
N VAL A 86 0.93 12.07 -7.01
CA VAL A 86 2.40 12.13 -7.08
C VAL A 86 3.03 11.05 -6.21
N ALA A 87 4.16 10.48 -6.63
CA ALA A 87 4.85 9.42 -5.88
C ALA A 87 5.55 9.95 -4.62
N ALA A 88 6.20 11.12 -4.72
CA ALA A 88 6.95 11.73 -3.63
C ALA A 88 6.49 13.19 -3.40
N PRO A 89 5.42 13.41 -2.61
CA PRO A 89 5.02 14.76 -2.23
C PRO A 89 6.15 15.49 -1.49
N THR A 90 6.32 16.77 -1.79
CA THR A 90 7.18 17.67 -1.00
C THR A 90 6.57 17.91 0.39
N ALA A 91 7.36 18.42 1.34
CA ALA A 91 6.89 18.73 2.69
C ALA A 91 5.68 19.69 2.70
N ALA A 92 5.62 20.66 1.78
CA ALA A 92 4.47 21.55 1.63
C ALA A 92 3.24 20.83 1.08
N GLN A 93 3.43 19.96 0.08
CA GLN A 93 2.34 19.18 -0.52
C GLN A 93 1.76 18.13 0.43
N TRP A 94 2.55 17.61 1.38
CA TRP A 94 2.07 16.69 2.40
C TRP A 94 0.90 17.24 3.22
N LEU A 95 0.80 18.57 3.37
CA LEU A 95 -0.33 19.26 4.01
C LEU A 95 -1.62 19.22 3.19
N GLN A 96 -1.53 18.82 1.92
CA GLN A 96 -2.66 18.74 0.98
C GLN A 96 -2.98 17.30 0.55
N VAL A 97 -2.26 16.30 1.05
CA VAL A 97 -2.55 14.88 0.75
C VAL A 97 -3.85 14.44 1.42
N VAL A 98 -4.80 13.98 0.61
CA VAL A 98 -6.12 13.49 1.05
C VAL A 98 -6.35 12.01 0.75
N THR A 99 -5.65 11.44 -0.23
CA THR A 99 -5.75 10.01 -0.58
C THR A 99 -4.39 9.36 -0.75
N ALA A 100 -4.33 8.04 -0.55
CA ALA A 100 -3.23 7.20 -0.99
C ALA A 100 -3.76 6.17 -2.00
N ARG A 101 -3.13 6.06 -3.16
CA ARG A 101 -3.43 5.05 -4.16
C ARG A 101 -2.30 4.03 -4.17
N VAL A 102 -2.66 2.79 -3.85
CA VAL A 102 -1.71 1.70 -3.62
C VAL A 102 -1.86 0.71 -4.76
N CYS A 103 -0.74 0.33 -5.36
CA CYS A 103 -0.65 -0.76 -6.31
C CYS A 103 0.13 -1.93 -5.71
N VAL A 104 -0.41 -3.13 -5.85
CA VAL A 104 0.27 -4.39 -5.57
C VAL A 104 0.30 -5.20 -6.86
N GLN A 105 1.50 -5.57 -7.30
CA GLN A 105 1.70 -6.48 -8.42
C GLN A 105 1.95 -7.88 -7.89
N ILE A 106 1.06 -8.80 -8.23
CA ILE A 106 1.12 -10.20 -7.79
C ILE A 106 1.31 -11.11 -9.00
N ARG A 107 2.02 -12.20 -8.79
CA ARG A 107 2.12 -13.31 -9.74
C ARG A 107 1.46 -14.56 -9.18
N SER A 108 1.06 -15.48 -10.05
CA SER A 108 0.60 -16.80 -9.62
C SER A 108 1.73 -17.59 -8.95
N ALA A 109 1.43 -18.29 -7.86
CA ALA A 109 2.40 -19.18 -7.21
C ALA A 109 2.93 -20.25 -8.19
N ASN A 110 2.02 -20.84 -8.97
CA ASN A 110 2.35 -21.87 -9.96
C ASN A 110 2.88 -21.26 -11.26
N ASN A 111 3.89 -21.91 -11.83
CA ASN A 111 4.41 -21.65 -13.17
C ASN A 111 3.74 -22.57 -14.21
N GLY A 112 3.81 -22.21 -15.49
CA GLY A 112 3.25 -22.99 -16.60
C GLY A 112 1.75 -22.76 -16.84
N LEU A 113 1.21 -21.66 -16.32
CA LEU A 113 -0.18 -21.25 -16.53
C LEU A 113 -0.36 -20.46 -17.84
N ALA A 114 0.71 -19.84 -18.33
CA ALA A 114 0.78 -19.24 -19.65
C ALA A 114 1.55 -20.15 -20.63
N VAL A 115 1.25 -20.06 -21.93
CA VAL A 115 1.94 -20.83 -22.98
C VAL A 115 3.25 -20.18 -23.45
N THR A 116 3.40 -18.87 -23.20
CA THR A 116 4.60 -18.08 -23.49
C THR A 116 4.75 -17.00 -22.43
N PRO A 117 5.98 -16.47 -22.18
CA PRO A 117 6.17 -15.36 -21.26
C PRO A 117 5.27 -14.17 -21.60
N GLN A 118 4.58 -13.65 -20.59
CA GLN A 118 3.58 -12.61 -20.77
C GLN A 118 4.20 -11.22 -20.78
N ARG A 119 3.58 -10.30 -21.52
CA ARG A 119 3.76 -8.86 -21.30
C ARG A 119 2.55 -8.36 -20.51
N PHE A 120 2.79 -7.80 -19.34
CA PHE A 120 1.73 -7.39 -18.40
C PHE A 120 1.90 -5.93 -17.97
N MET A 121 0.79 -5.32 -17.55
CA MET A 121 0.82 -3.95 -17.00
C MET A 121 1.47 -4.00 -15.61
N ASN A 122 2.48 -3.16 -15.39
CA ASN A 122 3.18 -3.08 -14.12
C ASN A 122 2.57 -2.00 -13.22
N CYS A 123 3.03 -1.90 -11.97
CA CYS A 123 2.49 -0.90 -11.06
C CYS A 123 2.69 0.55 -11.53
N ALA A 124 3.78 0.88 -12.24
CA ALA A 124 3.97 2.22 -12.79
C ALA A 124 2.91 2.56 -13.86
N GLY A 125 2.56 1.60 -14.72
CA GLY A 125 1.48 1.72 -15.69
C GLY A 125 0.11 1.79 -15.03
N ALA A 126 -0.15 0.90 -14.06
CA ALA A 126 -1.43 0.85 -13.35
C ALA A 126 -1.70 2.11 -12.51
N LEU A 127 -0.64 2.75 -12.00
CA LEU A 127 -0.70 4.01 -11.26
C LEU A 127 -0.65 5.25 -12.17
N GLY A 128 -0.37 5.07 -13.47
CA GLY A 128 -0.25 6.17 -14.42
C GLY A 128 1.03 7.01 -14.26
N THR A 129 2.04 6.51 -13.54
CA THR A 129 3.34 7.18 -13.38
C THR A 129 4.28 6.90 -14.56
N ALA A 130 3.96 5.91 -15.40
CA ALA A 130 4.63 5.63 -16.65
C ALA A 130 3.62 5.43 -17.79
N VAL A 131 4.04 5.72 -19.02
CA VAL A 131 3.25 5.56 -20.24
C VAL A 131 4.01 4.76 -21.30
N GLY A 132 3.30 4.33 -22.35
CA GLY A 132 3.92 3.61 -23.47
C GLY A 132 4.59 2.32 -23.02
N ALA A 133 5.83 2.09 -23.47
CA ALA A 133 6.57 0.88 -23.11
C ALA A 133 6.86 0.77 -21.60
N GLY A 134 7.06 1.88 -20.90
CA GLY A 134 7.38 1.89 -19.46
C GLY A 134 6.23 1.45 -18.54
N ALA A 135 4.99 1.49 -19.04
CA ALA A 135 3.80 1.02 -18.32
C ALA A 135 3.66 -0.52 -18.27
N PHE A 136 4.55 -1.25 -18.96
CA PHE A 136 4.49 -2.70 -19.08
C PHE A 136 5.83 -3.33 -18.75
N THR A 137 5.77 -4.56 -18.23
CA THR A 137 6.92 -5.43 -18.03
C THR A 137 6.76 -6.66 -18.90
N ALA A 138 7.86 -7.12 -19.52
CA ALA A 138 7.93 -8.42 -20.17
C ALA A 138 8.47 -9.43 -19.18
N ALA A 139 7.72 -10.52 -18.94
CA ALA A 139 8.16 -11.61 -18.10
C ALA A 139 9.45 -12.24 -18.68
N ALA A 140 10.32 -12.72 -17.79
CA ALA A 140 11.58 -13.33 -18.19
C ALA A 140 11.35 -14.63 -18.99
N ALA A 141 12.37 -15.07 -19.74
CA ALA A 141 12.31 -16.36 -20.42
C ALA A 141 12.06 -17.50 -19.42
N GLY A 142 11.05 -18.33 -19.70
CA GLY A 142 10.63 -19.43 -18.81
C GLY A 142 9.69 -19.03 -17.68
N ASP A 143 9.40 -17.73 -17.50
CA ASP A 143 8.34 -17.28 -16.62
C ASP A 143 6.99 -17.34 -17.32
N LEU A 144 6.25 -18.40 -17.00
CA LEU A 144 4.93 -18.74 -17.53
C LEU A 144 3.87 -18.57 -16.44
N ARG A 145 4.11 -17.68 -15.48
CA ARG A 145 3.14 -17.28 -14.46
C ARG A 145 2.13 -16.30 -15.03
N LEU A 146 0.99 -16.17 -14.35
CA LEU A 146 0.05 -15.10 -14.58
C LEU A 146 0.43 -13.91 -13.69
N HIS A 147 0.46 -12.71 -14.24
CA HIS A 147 0.79 -11.48 -13.51
C HIS A 147 -0.40 -10.53 -13.52
N ARG A 148 -0.62 -9.86 -12.39
CA ARG A 148 -1.69 -8.86 -12.29
C ARG A 148 -1.32 -7.75 -11.32
N SER A 149 -1.55 -6.51 -11.74
CA SER A 149 -1.55 -5.35 -10.85
C SER A 149 -2.96 -5.08 -10.33
N PHE A 150 -3.07 -4.93 -9.01
CA PHE A 150 -4.27 -4.48 -8.32
C PHE A 150 -4.04 -3.07 -7.80
N VAL A 151 -5.01 -2.19 -8.01
CA VAL A 151 -4.96 -0.80 -7.53
C VAL A 151 -6.16 -0.52 -6.65
N ALA A 152 -5.91 0.04 -5.47
CA ALA A 152 -6.94 0.54 -4.56
C ALA A 152 -6.62 1.99 -4.16
N THR A 153 -7.64 2.82 -4.03
CA THR A 153 -7.50 4.19 -3.53
C THR A 153 -8.17 4.31 -2.17
N TYR A 154 -7.42 4.80 -1.19
CA TYR A 154 -7.85 4.97 0.20
C TYR A 154 -7.90 6.46 0.55
N ASN A 155 -9.04 6.88 1.12
CA ASN A 155 -9.22 8.20 1.70
C ASN A 155 -8.57 8.26 3.08
N LEU A 156 -7.76 9.30 3.34
CA LEU A 156 -7.14 9.52 4.64
C LEU A 156 -8.13 10.27 5.54
N ARG A 157 -8.88 9.54 6.37
CA ARG A 157 -9.96 10.12 7.20
C ARG A 157 -9.49 11.19 8.19
N ASN A 158 -8.24 11.16 8.64
CA ASN A 158 -7.67 12.23 9.46
C ASN A 158 -7.44 13.54 8.68
N ARG A 159 -7.68 13.54 7.36
CA ARG A 159 -7.44 14.65 6.43
C ARG A 159 -8.69 15.06 5.66
N ILE A 160 -9.80 14.33 5.83
CA ILE A 160 -11.06 14.54 5.13
C ILE A 160 -12.13 14.77 6.20
N ASN A 161 -12.73 15.96 6.19
CA ASN A 161 -13.73 16.37 7.19
C ASN A 161 -15.18 16.28 6.67
N GLY A 162 -15.36 16.02 5.37
CA GLY A 162 -16.62 15.71 4.73
C GLY A 162 -16.59 14.27 4.23
N ALA A 163 -17.24 13.36 4.95
CA ALA A 163 -17.61 12.09 4.34
C ALA A 163 -18.71 12.36 3.29
N PRO A 164 -18.72 11.65 2.14
CA PRO A 164 -19.88 11.65 1.25
C PRO A 164 -21.12 11.10 1.95
#